data_AF-A0A3R6AFH2-F1
#
_entry.id   AF-A0A3R6AFH2-F1
#
_cell.length_a   1.000
_cell.length_b   1.000
_cell.length_c   1.000
_cell.angle_alpha   90.00
_cell.angle_beta   90.00
_cell.angle_gamma   90.00
#
_symmetry.space_group_name_H-M   'P 1'
#
loop_
_entity.id
_entity.type
_entity.pdbx_description
1 polymer ?
#
loop_
_entity_poly.entity_id
_entity_poly.type
_entity_poly.pdbx_seq_one_letter_code
_entity_poly.pdbx_strand_id
1 'polypeptide(L)'
;MPPKQMDLSPLSTGEWLLTLIVGIIPCAGLILYIIWAFGNSGNLNRRNYCRASLILQVISYVLVVFFILIVVVGGGISYYGY
;
A
#
# COMPACT_ATOMS: atom_id res chain seq x y z
N MET A 1 2.99 30.35 15.21
CA MET A 1 3.99 29.28 14.95
C MET A 1 4.36 29.36 13.48
N PRO A 2 5.65 29.28 13.11
CA PRO A 2 6.02 29.15 11.70
C PRO A 2 5.39 27.87 11.13
N PRO A 3 5.01 27.83 9.84
CA PRO A 3 4.49 26.62 9.23
C PRO A 3 5.50 25.49 9.43
N LYS A 4 5.03 24.32 9.87
CA LYS A 4 5.89 23.15 10.04
C LYS A 4 6.45 22.77 8.67
N GLN A 5 7.72 23.07 8.44
CA GLN A 5 8.37 22.81 7.15
C GLN A 5 8.49 21.30 6.93
N MET A 6 8.01 20.81 5.79
CA MET A 6 8.18 19.40 5.41
C MET A 6 9.63 19.13 5.07
N ASP A 7 10.14 17.99 5.52
CA ASP A 7 11.47 17.53 5.17
C ASP A 7 11.45 17.00 3.72
N LEU A 8 12.27 17.61 2.88
CA LEU A 8 12.40 17.31 1.45
C LEU A 8 13.68 16.53 1.14
N SER A 9 14.51 16.26 2.15
CA SER A 9 15.77 15.54 1.94
C SER A 9 15.50 14.14 1.38
N PRO A 10 16.36 13.63 0.49
CA PRO A 10 16.27 12.23 0.07
C PRO A 10 16.39 11.30 1.27
N LEU A 11 15.55 10.25 1.32
CA LEU A 11 15.69 9.21 2.32
C LEU A 11 16.99 8.44 2.09
N SER A 12 17.70 8.14 3.19
CA SER A 12 18.86 7.25 3.14
C SER A 12 18.44 5.82 2.79
N THR A 13 19.40 4.98 2.40
CA THR A 13 19.15 3.56 2.13
C THR A 13 18.54 2.83 3.33
N GLY A 14 18.97 3.16 4.56
CA GLY A 14 18.43 2.56 5.79
C GLY A 14 16.97 2.96 6.05
N GLU A 15 16.62 4.22 5.81
CA GLU A 15 15.24 4.70 5.93
C GLU A 15 14.32 4.04 4.88
N TRP A 16 14.83 3.85 3.66
CA TRP A 16 14.13 3.09 2.62
C TRP A 16 13.95 1.63 3.00
N LEU A 17 15.00 0.98 3.51
CA LEU A 17 14.95 -0.40 3.96
C LEU A 17 13.88 -0.59 5.05
N LEU A 18 13.85 0.30 6.05
CA LEU A 18 12.83 0.29 7.09
C LEU A 18 11.42 0.45 6.50
N THR A 19 11.25 1.41 5.59
CA THR A 19 9.96 1.65 4.93
C THR A 19 9.46 0.41 4.19
N LEU A 20 10.36 -0.27 3.46
CA LEU A 20 10.04 -1.49 2.71
C LEU A 20 9.73 -2.68 3.64
N ILE A 21 10.50 -2.87 4.72
CA ILE A 21 10.25 -3.93 5.71
C ILE A 21 8.87 -3.75 6.34
N VAL A 22 8.51 -2.52 6.71
CA VAL A 22 7.17 -2.21 7.23
C VAL A 22 6.09 -2.58 6.21
N GLY A 23 6.31 -2.30 4.92
CA GLY A 23 5.37 -2.64 3.85
C GLY A 23 5.09 -4.14 3.66
N ILE A 24 6.00 -5.01 4.12
CA ILE A 24 5.82 -6.47 4.04
C ILE A 24 4.83 -6.97 5.11
N ILE A 25 4.68 -6.24 6.23
CA ILE A 25 3.84 -6.66 7.34
C ILE A 25 2.37 -6.30 7.04
N PRO A 26 1.46 -7.27 6.82
CA PRO A 26 0.14 -6.99 6.25
C PRO A 26 -0.73 -6.10 7.15
N CYS A 27 -0.78 -6.35 8.46
CA CYS A 27 -1.64 -5.59 9.37
C CYS A 27 -0.94 -4.36 9.95
N ALA A 28 0.20 -4.54 10.62
CA ALA A 28 0.92 -3.44 11.25
C ALA A 28 1.54 -2.48 10.22
N GLY A 29 1.98 -3.01 9.07
CA GLY A 29 2.52 -2.22 7.97
C GLY A 29 1.49 -1.31 7.33
N LEU A 30 0.26 -1.80 7.14
CA LEU A 30 -0.85 -0.99 6.64
C LEU A 30 -1.14 0.21 7.56
N ILE A 31 -1.18 -0.01 8.88
CA ILE A 31 -1.40 1.05 9.86
C ILE A 31 -0.28 2.09 9.79
N LEU A 32 0.98 1.66 9.78
CA LEU A 32 2.14 2.55 9.66
C LEU A 32 2.15 3.32 8.34
N TYR A 33 1.76 2.68 7.22
CA TYR A 33 1.64 3.35 5.92
C TYR A 33 0.56 4.43 5.94
N ILE A 34 -0.59 4.18 6.59
CA ILE A 34 -1.63 5.20 6.77
C ILE A 34 -1.10 6.36 7.62
N ILE A 35 -0.42 6.08 8.73
CA ILE A 35 0.19 7.11 9.59
C ILE A 35 1.18 7.96 8.78
N TRP A 36 2.05 7.33 8.00
CA TRP A 36 3.05 8.05 7.18
C TRP A 36 2.44 8.76 5.96
N ALA A 37 1.38 8.24 5.36
CA ALA A 37 0.70 8.84 4.21
C ALA A 37 -0.10 10.10 4.56
N PHE A 38 -0.75 10.10 5.72
CA PHE A 38 -1.67 11.17 6.13
C PHE A 38 -1.16 12.02 7.29
N GLY A 39 -0.04 11.65 7.91
CA GLY A 39 0.62 12.45 8.93
C GLY A 39 1.01 13.85 8.44
N ASN A 40 0.96 14.82 9.35
CA ASN A 40 1.28 16.23 9.08
C ASN A 40 2.77 16.55 9.33
N SER A 41 3.60 15.52 9.45
CA SER A 41 5.02 15.65 9.76
C SER A 41 5.85 14.51 9.21
N GLY A 42 7.10 14.81 8.85
CA GLY A 42 8.06 13.85 8.35
C GLY A 42 8.52 14.18 6.94
N ASN A 43 9.15 13.19 6.32
CA ASN A 43 9.75 13.30 4.99
C ASN A 43 8.70 13.17 3.88
N LEU A 44 8.72 14.10 2.93
CA LEU A 44 7.76 14.13 1.81
C LEU A 44 7.90 12.91 0.90
N ASN A 45 9.12 12.41 0.68
CA ASN A 45 9.36 11.24 -0.18
C ASN A 45 8.67 9.99 0.39
N ARG A 46 8.82 9.76 1.71
CA ARG A 46 8.17 8.62 2.38
C ARG A 46 6.65 8.76 2.34
N ARG A 47 6.13 9.96 2.59
CA ARG A 47 4.69 10.24 2.54
C ARG A 47 4.08 9.93 1.17
N ASN A 48 4.72 10.40 0.09
CA ASN A 48 4.23 10.16 -1.27
C ASN A 48 4.34 8.68 -1.65
N TYR A 49 5.43 8.00 -1.25
CA TYR A 49 5.57 6.56 -1.42
C TYR A 49 4.44 5.80 -0.72
N CYS A 50 4.19 6.07 0.57
CA CYS A 50 3.12 5.38 1.31
C CYS A 50 1.73 5.61 0.68
N ARG A 51 1.44 6.82 0.18
CA ARG A 51 0.20 7.10 -0.57
C ARG A 51 0.09 6.24 -1.84
N ALA A 52 1.16 6.18 -2.63
CA ALA A 52 1.19 5.35 -3.83
C ALA A 52 1.05 3.86 -3.50
N SER A 53 1.75 3.37 -2.47
CA SER A 53 1.65 1.99 -2.02
C SER A 53 0.26 1.61 -1.54
N LEU A 54 -0.43 2.49 -0.80
CA LEU A 54 -1.82 2.28 -0.37
C LEU A 54 -2.76 2.17 -1.58
N ILE A 55 -2.59 3.05 -2.59
CA ILE A 55 -3.37 2.96 -3.83
C ILE A 55 -3.11 1.63 -4.55
N LEU A 56 -1.84 1.23 -4.67
CA LEU A 56 -1.48 -0.05 -5.29
C LEU A 56 -2.03 -1.25 -4.53
N GLN A 57 -2.08 -1.21 -3.20
CA GLN A 57 -2.71 -2.26 -2.38
C GLN A 57 -4.21 -2.35 -2.64
N VAL A 58 -4.91 -1.22 -2.72
CA VAL A 58 -6.35 -1.23 -3.06
C VAL A 58 -6.57 -1.82 -4.46
N ILE A 59 -5.76 -1.40 -5.44
CA ILE A 59 -5.83 -1.93 -6.81
C ILE A 59 -5.56 -3.45 -6.81
N SER A 60 -4.55 -3.91 -6.09
CA SER A 60 -4.21 -5.33 -6.05
C SER A 60 -5.32 -6.16 -5.42
N TYR A 61 -5.96 -5.68 -4.34
CA TYR A 61 -7.12 -6.37 -3.75
C TYR A 61 -8.30 -6.45 -4.73
N VAL A 62 -8.61 -5.37 -5.44
CA VAL A 62 -9.68 -5.36 -6.46
C VAL A 62 -9.39 -6.38 -7.57
N LEU A 63 -8.15 -6.41 -8.08
CA LEU A 63 -7.75 -7.38 -9.11
C LEU A 63 -7.83 -8.82 -8.61
N VAL A 64 -7.35 -9.11 -7.40
CA VAL A 64 -7.42 -10.46 -6.81
C VAL A 64 -8.87 -10.93 -6.70
N VAL A 65 -9.75 -10.09 -6.17
CA VAL A 65 -11.18 -10.42 -6.07
C VAL A 65 -11.79 -10.66 -7.45
N PHE A 66 -11.48 -9.79 -8.42
CA PHE A 66 -11.97 -9.94 -9.80
C PHE A 66 -11.56 -11.28 -10.43
N PHE A 67 -10.29 -11.66 -10.31
CA PHE A 67 -9.81 -12.95 -10.85
C PHE A 67 -10.40 -14.15 -10.10
N ILE A 68 -10.55 -14.08 -8.78
CA ILE A 68 -11.20 -15.15 -8.00
C ILE A 68 -12.62 -15.36 -8.48
N LEU A 69 -13.39 -14.29 -8.71
CA LEU A 69 -14.77 -14.39 -9.21
C LEU A 69 -14.81 -15.06 -10.59
N ILE A 70 -13.91 -14.70 -11.51
CA ILE A 70 -13.84 -15.33 -12.84
C ILE A 70 -13.59 -16.84 -12.71
N VAL A 71 -12.61 -17.24 -11.89
CA VAL A 71 -12.23 -18.65 -11.74
C VAL A 71 -13.33 -19.46 -11.06
N VAL A 72 -13.92 -18.93 -9.98
CA VAL A 72 -14.96 -19.64 -9.20
C VAL A 72 -16.26 -19.75 -9.99
N VAL A 73 -16.71 -18.65 -10.61
CA VAL A 73 -17.96 -18.64 -11.40
C VAL A 73 -17.76 -19.39 -12.71
N GLY A 74 -16.67 -19.16 -13.43
CA GLY A 74 -16.37 -19.85 -14.68
C GLY A 74 -16.17 -21.35 -14.50
N GLY A 75 -15.39 -21.75 -13.50
CA GLY A 75 -15.19 -23.17 -13.14
C GLY A 75 -16.48 -23.83 -12.65
N GLY A 76 -17.32 -23.11 -11.91
CA GLY A 76 -18.64 -23.58 -11.49
C GLY A 76 -19.58 -23.83 -12.67
N ILE A 77 -19.63 -22.93 -13.66
CA ILE A 77 -20.42 -23.11 -14.89
C ILE A 77 -19.95 -24.35 -15.65
N SER A 78 -18.64 -24.55 -15.78
CA SER A 78 -18.10 -25.76 -16.42
C SER A 78 -18.46 -27.04 -15.67
N TYR A 79 -18.43 -27.02 -14.33
CA TYR A 79 -18.79 -28.20 -13.51
C TYR A 79 -20.26 -28.63 -13.66
N TYR A 80 -21.20 -27.69 -13.69
CA TYR A 80 -22.63 -27.99 -13.90
C TYR A 80 -23.03 -28.21 -15.37
N GLY A 81 -22.12 -27.96 -16.32
CA GLY A 81 -22.34 -28.13 -17.75
C GLY A 81 -21.96 -29.52 -18.30
N TYR A 82 -21.38 -30.40 -17.47
CA TYR A 82 -21.19 -31.83 -17.74
C TYR A 82 -22.29 -32.65 -17.08
#